data_AF-A0A832ZG45-F1
#
_entry.id   AF-A0A832ZG45-F1
#
_cell.length_a   1.000
_cell.length_b   1.000
_cell.length_c   1.000
_cell.angle_alpha   90.00
_cell.angle_beta   90.00
_cell.angle_gamma   90.00
#
_symmetry.space_group_name_H-M   'P 1'
#
loop_
_entity.id
_entity.type
_entity.pdbx_description
1 polymer ?
#
loop_
_entity_poly.entity_id
_entity_poly.type
_entity_poly.pdbx_seq_one_letter_code
_entity_poly.pdbx_strand_id
1 'polypeptide(L)' 'MEALIIVDMQRDFMPGGALPVPNGNRIIPKVEEYIKKFKEKGALIVATRDWHPENHISFKEQGGPWPRHCVQNT' A
#
# COMPACT_ATOMS: atom_id res chain seq x y z
N MET A 1 -5.07 -7.53 -23.49
CA MET A 1 -5.52 -6.51 -22.53
C MET A 1 -4.71 -6.72 -21.26
N GLU A 2 -4.02 -5.70 -20.82
CA GLU A 2 -3.15 -5.70 -19.65
C GLU A 2 -3.72 -4.81 -18.53
N ALA A 3 -3.23 -5.03 -17.31
CA ALA A 3 -3.56 -4.20 -16.16
C ALA A 3 -2.29 -3.93 -15.32
N LEU A 4 -2.27 -2.78 -14.65
CA LEU A 4 -1.31 -2.45 -13.60
C LEU A 4 -2.02 -2.57 -12.25
N ILE A 5 -1.51 -3.43 -11.37
CA ILE A 5 -1.96 -3.53 -9.98
C ILE A 5 -0.88 -2.96 -9.09
N ILE A 6 -1.23 -1.95 -8.31
CA ILE A 6 -0.34 -1.26 -7.37
C ILE A 6 -0.73 -1.73 -5.99
N VAL A 7 0.12 -2.56 -5.39
CA VAL A 7 -0.18 -3.21 -4.12
C VAL A 7 0.27 -2.33 -2.97
N ASP A 8 -0.70 -1.86 -2.18
CA ASP A 8 -0.53 -1.31 -0.84
C ASP A 8 0.54 -0.22 -0.72
N MET A 9 0.55 0.72 -1.68
CA MET A 9 1.38 1.94 -1.63
C MET A 9 0.83 2.95 -0.62
N GLN A 10 0.75 2.57 0.65
CA GLN A 10 0.17 3.33 1.75
C GLN A 10 1.23 3.90 2.69
N ARG A 11 0.87 4.96 3.41
CA ARG A 11 1.77 5.69 4.32
C ARG A 11 2.43 4.77 5.36
N ASP A 12 1.66 3.87 5.96
CA ASP A 12 2.18 3.02 7.03
C ASP A 12 3.23 2.01 6.58
N PHE A 13 3.27 1.70 5.29
CA PHE A 13 4.31 0.85 4.69
C PHE A 13 5.54 1.63 4.22
N MET A 14 5.54 2.96 4.30
CA MET A 14 6.70 3.78 3.95
C MET A 14 7.60 4.02 5.17
N PRO A 15 8.89 4.38 4.98
CA PRO A 15 9.74 4.79 6.09
C PRO A 15 9.10 5.90 6.93
N GLY A 16 9.05 5.69 8.25
CA GLY A 16 8.35 6.57 9.20
C GLY A 16 6.89 6.19 9.47
N GLY A 17 6.33 5.22 8.74
CA GLY A 17 5.01 4.64 8.98
C GLY A 17 4.99 3.59 10.10
N ALA A 18 3.79 3.09 10.44
CA ALA A 18 3.61 2.11 11.51
C ALA A 18 4.19 0.72 11.23
N LEU A 19 4.29 0.31 9.96
CA LEU A 19 4.85 -0.97 9.53
C LEU A 19 5.77 -0.79 8.31
N PRO A 20 6.91 -0.11 8.49
CA PRO A 20 7.69 0.42 7.37
C PRO A 20 8.42 -0.68 6.58
N VAL A 21 8.32 -0.62 5.26
CA VAL A 21 9.19 -1.37 4.36
C VAL A 21 10.52 -0.62 4.22
N PRO A 22 11.67 -1.28 4.45
CA PRO A 22 12.98 -0.64 4.32
C PRO A 22 13.17 0.00 2.94
N ASN A 23 13.41 1.31 2.91
CA ASN A 23 13.57 2.10 1.69
C ASN A 23 12.36 2.07 0.72
N GLY A 24 11.15 1.72 1.19
CA GLY A 24 9.95 1.58 0.35
C GLY A 24 9.58 2.85 -0.43
N ASN A 25 9.94 4.02 0.07
CA ASN A 25 9.71 5.29 -0.62
C ASN A 25 10.56 5.45 -1.90
N ARG A 26 11.68 4.73 -2.05
CA ARG A 26 12.57 4.87 -3.22
C ARG A 26 11.92 4.40 -4.52
N ILE A 27 10.89 3.55 -4.46
CA ILE A 27 10.20 3.05 -5.65
C ILE A 27 9.07 3.96 -6.12
N ILE A 28 8.64 4.95 -5.33
CA ILE A 28 7.51 5.84 -5.67
C ILE A 28 7.68 6.47 -7.08
N PRO A 29 8.83 7.06 -7.45
CA PRO A 29 8.99 7.66 -8.78
C PRO A 29 8.85 6.63 -9.92
N LYS A 30 9.27 5.38 -9.69
CA LYS A 30 9.14 4.31 -10.69
C LYS A 30 7.70 3.84 -10.82
N VAL A 31 6.97 3.76 -9.70
CA VAL A 31 5.53 3.45 -9.71
C VAL A 31 4.75 4.52 -10.47
N GLU A 32 5.04 5.81 -10.23
CA GLU A 32 4.44 6.94 -10.97
C GLU A 32 4.73 6.88 -12.48
N GLU A 33 5.96 6.52 -12.87
CA GLU A 33 6.32 6.29 -14.27
C GLU A 33 5.47 5.18 -14.91
N TYR A 34 5.25 4.06 -14.21
CA TYR A 34 4.42 2.98 -14.71
C TYR A 34 2.94 3.35 -14.77
N ILE A 35 2.41 4.08 -13.79
CA ILE A 35 1.04 4.63 -13.84
C ILE A 35 0.87 5.43 -15.12
N LYS A 36 1.80 6.35 -15.41
CA LYS A 36 1.76 7.18 -16.62
C LYS A 36 1.78 6.32 -17.88
N LYS A 37 2.71 5.38 -17.98
CA LYS A 37 2.84 4.47 -19.13
C LYS A 37 1.58 3.63 -19.39
N PHE A 38 0.96 3.09 -18.34
CA PHE A 38 -0.24 2.26 -18.48
C PHE A 38 -1.47 3.12 -18.80
N LYS A 39 -1.56 4.32 -18.22
CA LYS A 39 -2.61 5.29 -18.54
C LYS A 39 -2.56 5.73 -20.01
N GLU A 40 -1.36 6.01 -20.53
CA GLU A 40 -1.16 6.37 -21.94
C GLU A 40 -1.56 5.25 -22.92
N LYS A 41 -1.44 3.99 -22.49
CA LYS A 41 -1.89 2.82 -23.27
C LYS A 41 -3.38 2.52 -23.14
N GLY A 42 -4.12 3.25 -22.31
CA GLY A 42 -5.52 2.94 -22.01
C GLY A 42 -5.73 1.65 -21.22
N ALA A 43 -4.70 1.18 -20.50
CA ALA A 43 -4.77 -0.03 -19.69
C ALA A 43 -5.53 0.20 -18.37
N LEU A 44 -6.08 -0.89 -17.80
CA LEU A 44 -6.71 -0.85 -16.48
C LEU A 44 -5.65 -0.62 -15.39
N ILE A 45 -5.91 0.30 -14.47
CA ILE A 45 -5.04 0.55 -13.31
C ILE A 45 -5.87 0.34 -12.05
N VAL A 46 -5.40 -0.55 -11.18
CA VAL A 46 -6.01 -0.85 -9.88
C VAL A 46 -4.97 -0.59 -8.79
N ALA A 47 -5.38 0.03 -7.70
CA ALA A 47 -4.57 0.16 -6.50
C ALA A 47 -5.28 -0.57 -5.36
N THR A 48 -4.59 -1.50 -4.70
CA THR A 48 -5.11 -2.13 -3.49
C THR A 48 -4.72 -1.29 -2.28
N ARG A 49 -5.45 -1.53 -1.18
CA ARG A 49 -5.08 -1.01 0.12
C ARG A 49 -5.49 -2.03 1.18
N ASP A 50 -4.65 -2.18 2.18
CA ASP A 50 -5.09 -2.63 3.48
C ASP A 50 -6.03 -1.57 4.07
N TRP A 51 -7.17 -2.03 4.58
CA TRP A 51 -8.24 -1.19 5.09
C TRP A 51 -8.79 -1.79 6.39
N HIS A 52 -7.92 -1.85 7.40
CA HIS A 52 -8.15 -2.60 8.63
C HIS A 52 -9.07 -1.87 9.60
N PRO A 53 -10.08 -2.53 10.22
CA PRO A 53 -10.77 -1.95 11.36
C PRO A 53 -9.82 -1.78 12.56
N GLU A 54 -10.17 -0.90 13.51
CA GLU A 54 -9.34 -0.57 14.68
C GLU A 54 -8.80 -1.79 15.44
N ASN A 55 -9.64 -2.82 15.65
CA ASN A 55 -9.29 -4.05 16.37
C ASN A 55 -9.10 -5.23 15.41
N HIS A 56 -8.42 -5.02 14.29
CA HIS A 56 -8.19 -6.11 13.34
C HIS A 56 -7.40 -7.25 13.97
N ILE A 57 -7.77 -8.50 13.65
CA ILE A 57 -7.18 -9.71 14.25
C ILE A 57 -5.67 -9.85 13.97
N SER A 58 -5.17 -9.22 12.92
CA SER A 58 -3.74 -9.25 12.59
C SER A 58 -2.89 -8.37 13.51
N PHE A 59 -3.51 -7.50 14.30
CA PHE A 59 -2.79 -6.57 15.16
C PHE A 59 -2.35 -7.23 16.48
N LYS A 60 -1.24 -6.76 17.03
CA LYS A 60 -0.65 -7.23 18.30
C LYS A 60 -1.62 -7.09 19.47
N GLU A 61 -2.48 -6.07 19.48
CA GLU A 61 -3.49 -5.92 20.54
C GLU A 61 -4.52 -7.06 20.54
N GLN A 62 -4.67 -7.78 19.42
CA GLN A 62 -5.56 -8.94 19.24
C GLN A 62 -4.80 -10.28 19.20
N GLY A 63 -3.51 -10.28 19.53
CA GLY A 63 -2.65 -11.48 19.48
C GLY A 63 -2.04 -11.79 18.10
N GLY A 64 -2.23 -10.89 17.13
CA GLY A 64 -1.63 -10.99 15.80
C GLY A 64 -0.15 -10.57 15.76
N PRO A 65 0.54 -10.79 14.63
CA PRO A 65 1.97 -10.53 14.52
C PRO A 65 2.32 -9.06 14.27
N TRP A 66 1.39 -8.23 13.78
CA TRP A 66 1.68 -6.90 13.25
C TRP A 66 1.30 -5.77 14.21
N PRO A 67 2.02 -4.64 14.26
CA PRO A 67 1.50 -3.46 14.94
C PRO A 67 0.21 -2.97 14.23
N ARG A 68 -0.62 -2.15 14.90
CA ARG A 68 -1.73 -1.44 14.26
C ARG A 68 -1.22 -0.60 13.08
N HIS A 69 -1.80 -0.80 11.89
CA HIS A 69 -1.42 -0.11 10.65
C HIS A 69 -2.60 -0.07 9.67
N CYS A 70 -2.55 0.83 8.70
CA CYS A 70 -3.51 0.95 7.58
C CYS A 70 -4.97 0.94 8.04
N VAL A 71 -5.23 1.62 9.16
CA VAL A 71 -6.57 1.65 9.74
C VAL A 71 -7.49 2.53 8.91
N GLN A 72 -8.74 2.12 8.81
CA GLN A 72 -9.74 2.83 8.04
C GLN A 72 -9.82 4.30 8.48
N ASN A 73 -9.65 5.20 7.51
CA ASN A 73 -9.79 6.66 7.65
C ASN A 73 -8.69 7.36 8.48
N THR A 74 -7.47 6.79 8.55
CA THR A 74 -6.28 7.42 9.18
C THR A 74 -5.17 7.74 8.18
#